data_AF-A0A1V9YAK8-F1
#
_entry.id   AF-A0A1V9YAK8-F1
#
_cell.length_a   1.000
_cell.length_b   1.000
_cell.length_c   1.000
_cell.angle_alpha   90.00
_cell.angle_beta   90.00
_cell.angle_gamma   90.00
#
_symmetry.space_group_name_H-M   'P 1'
#
loop_
_entity.id
_entity.type
_entity.pdbx_description
1 polymer ?
#
loop_
_entity_poly.entity_id
_entity_poly.type
_entity_poly.pdbx_seq_one_letter_code
_entity_poly.pdbx_strand_id
1 'polypeptide(L)'
;PLVFVALKIDAVIDWSWASALVPLWIIHVLGFITTALFSETRYAGPGYILVITGHIFIALRLDEHIDWKWSIIFLPLYQGCILDISLQTFVSALQTLFLGLKLDAIVHWSWPVVLIPTIIVVGGVSALLVVGSVVASMTIHILLGLLALVGSTMLVGLCFGPYLLALLRLETYSYPAIYIVLPWLILFGLAVVVVLLSTNDQRKCLPLIRRLS
;
A
#
# COMPACT_ATOMS: atom_id res chain seq x y z
N PRO A 1 -6.30 6.09 -8.38
CA PRO A 1 -7.16 4.90 -8.12
C PRO A 1 -7.92 5.01 -6.79
N LEU A 2 -7.23 5.26 -5.67
CA LEU A 2 -7.84 5.28 -4.33
C LEU A 2 -8.97 6.30 -4.18
N VAL A 3 -8.87 7.47 -4.82
CA VAL A 3 -9.93 8.49 -4.80
C VAL A 3 -11.21 7.96 -5.42
N PHE A 4 -11.14 7.35 -6.61
CA PHE A 4 -12.32 6.81 -7.29
C PHE A 4 -12.95 5.66 -6.50
N VAL A 5 -12.12 4.79 -5.91
CA VAL A 5 -12.59 3.72 -5.02
C VAL A 5 -13.32 4.31 -3.81
N ALA A 6 -12.76 5.33 -3.15
CA ALA A 6 -13.40 6.00 -2.03
C ALA A 6 -14.73 6.66 -2.42
N LEU A 7 -14.76 7.41 -3.52
CA LEU A 7 -16.00 8.03 -4.03
C LEU A 7 -17.07 7.00 -4.40
N LYS A 8 -16.66 5.85 -4.96
CA LYS A 8 -17.58 4.74 -5.28
C LYS A 8 -18.13 4.08 -4.02
N ILE A 9 -17.27 3.81 -3.04
CA ILE A 9 -17.66 3.27 -1.73
C ILE A 9 -18.65 4.22 -1.01
N ASP A 10 -18.43 5.52 -1.15
CA ASP A 10 -19.28 6.56 -0.54
C ASP A 10 -20.54 6.86 -1.37
N ALA A 11 -20.79 6.09 -2.43
CA ALA A 11 -21.92 6.25 -3.35
C ALA A 11 -22.04 7.66 -3.98
N VAL A 12 -20.91 8.39 -4.09
CA VAL A 12 -20.85 9.71 -4.73
C VAL A 12 -20.86 9.60 -6.25
N ILE A 13 -20.33 8.48 -6.78
CA ILE A 13 -20.33 8.15 -8.20
C ILE A 13 -21.07 6.83 -8.43
N ASP A 14 -21.81 6.75 -9.52
CA ASP A 14 -22.63 5.60 -9.93
C ASP A 14 -21.89 4.59 -10.82
N TRP A 15 -20.64 4.88 -11.19
CA TRP A 15 -19.81 4.08 -12.09
C TRP A 15 -19.71 2.61 -11.69
N SER A 16 -19.53 1.69 -12.65
CA SER A 16 -19.17 0.31 -12.32
C SER A 16 -17.83 0.23 -11.57
N TRP A 17 -17.64 -0.82 -10.77
CA TRP A 17 -16.36 -1.10 -10.11
C TRP A 17 -15.24 -1.30 -11.11
N ALA A 18 -15.52 -1.93 -12.25
CA ALA A 18 -14.58 -1.98 -13.36
C ALA A 18 -14.09 -0.57 -13.76
N SER A 19 -15.01 0.39 -13.93
CA SER A 19 -14.67 1.78 -14.30
C SER A 19 -13.87 2.50 -13.21
N ALA A 20 -14.26 2.34 -11.94
CA ALA A 20 -13.56 2.94 -10.80
C ALA A 20 -12.12 2.39 -10.63
N LEU A 21 -11.88 1.15 -11.05
CA LEU A 21 -10.58 0.46 -10.96
C LEU A 21 -9.67 0.64 -12.18
N VAL A 22 -10.14 1.24 -13.29
CA VAL A 22 -9.32 1.50 -14.49
C VAL A 22 -7.96 2.15 -14.17
N PRO A 23 -7.87 3.20 -13.33
CA PRO A 23 -6.57 3.80 -13.03
C PRO A 23 -5.61 2.85 -12.30
N LEU A 24 -6.14 1.90 -11.51
CA LEU A 24 -5.32 0.86 -10.86
C LEU A 24 -4.78 -0.12 -11.90
N TRP A 25 -5.61 -0.52 -12.87
CA TRP A 25 -5.19 -1.41 -13.95
C TRP A 25 -4.13 -0.79 -14.86
N ILE A 26 -4.24 0.51 -15.17
CA ILE A 26 -3.20 1.25 -15.90
C ILE A 26 -1.86 1.14 -15.17
N ILE A 27 -1.85 1.34 -13.84
CA ILE A 27 -0.63 1.20 -13.02
C ILE A 27 -0.08 -0.23 -13.10
N HIS A 28 -0.93 -1.26 -13.01
CA HIS A 28 -0.48 -2.65 -13.14
C HIS A 28 0.09 -2.97 -14.52
N VAL A 29 -0.51 -2.47 -15.60
CA VAL A 29 -0.01 -2.65 -16.97
C VAL A 29 1.35 -1.97 -17.13
N LEU A 30 1.51 -0.74 -16.63
CA LEU A 30 2.81 -0.05 -16.65
C LEU A 30 3.87 -0.79 -15.83
N GLY A 31 3.49 -1.32 -14.66
CA GLY A 31 4.36 -2.16 -13.84
C GLY A 31 4.77 -3.46 -14.55
N PHE A 32 3.83 -4.10 -15.24
CA PHE A 32 4.09 -5.27 -16.06
C PHE A 32 5.06 -4.96 -17.20
N ILE A 33 4.84 -3.88 -17.96
CA ILE A 33 5.73 -3.45 -19.05
C ILE A 33 7.14 -3.18 -18.50
N THR A 34 7.25 -2.45 -17.40
CA THR A 34 8.53 -2.14 -16.76
C THR A 34 9.25 -3.44 -16.36
N THR A 35 8.53 -4.37 -15.75
CA THR A 35 9.08 -5.67 -15.35
C THR A 35 9.48 -6.51 -16.56
N ALA A 36 8.69 -6.52 -17.62
CA ALA A 36 9.00 -7.26 -18.85
C ALA A 36 10.23 -6.70 -19.58
N LEU A 37 10.46 -5.39 -19.51
CA LEU A 37 11.60 -4.73 -20.14
C LEU A 37 12.90 -4.79 -19.32
N PHE A 38 12.79 -4.75 -17.99
CA PHE A 38 13.96 -4.53 -17.12
C PHE A 38 14.21 -5.64 -16.09
N SER A 39 13.29 -6.59 -15.88
CA SER A 39 13.48 -7.65 -14.89
C SER A 39 14.16 -8.87 -15.49
N GLU A 40 15.19 -9.37 -14.82
CA GLU A 40 15.82 -10.66 -15.13
C GLU A 40 15.03 -11.85 -14.54
N THR A 41 14.05 -11.58 -13.66
CA THR A 41 13.30 -12.64 -12.98
C THR A 41 12.22 -13.25 -13.87
N ARG A 42 12.39 -14.54 -14.21
CA ARG A 42 11.46 -15.29 -15.07
C ARG A 42 10.03 -15.40 -14.54
N TYR A 43 9.83 -15.20 -13.23
CA TYR A 43 8.54 -15.37 -12.56
C TYR A 43 7.74 -14.08 -12.38
N ALA A 44 8.34 -12.91 -12.62
CA ALA A 44 7.65 -11.65 -12.35
C ALA A 44 6.52 -11.40 -13.36
N GLY A 45 6.72 -11.72 -14.65
CA GLY A 45 5.67 -11.60 -15.68
C GLY A 45 4.38 -12.35 -15.33
N PRO A 46 4.43 -13.69 -15.09
CA PRO A 46 3.27 -14.47 -14.67
C PRO A 46 2.60 -13.95 -13.39
N GLY A 47 3.39 -13.49 -12.40
CA GLY A 47 2.86 -12.89 -11.17
C GLY A 47 1.97 -11.67 -11.44
N TYR A 48 2.41 -10.75 -12.29
CA TYR A 48 1.60 -9.58 -12.68
C TYR A 48 0.30 -9.95 -13.38
N ILE A 49 0.32 -10.95 -14.29
CA ILE A 49 -0.88 -11.42 -14.99
C ILE A 49 -1.90 -11.98 -13.99
N LEU A 50 -1.44 -12.74 -13.01
CA LEU A 50 -2.28 -13.27 -11.94
C LEU A 50 -2.86 -12.16 -11.05
N VAL A 51 -2.06 -11.14 -10.74
CA VAL A 51 -2.53 -9.95 -10.00
C VAL A 51 -3.63 -9.21 -10.77
N ILE A 52 -3.44 -8.97 -12.07
CA ILE A 52 -4.45 -8.31 -12.91
C ILE A 52 -5.72 -9.16 -12.98
N THR A 53 -5.59 -10.47 -13.22
CA THR A 53 -6.71 -11.41 -13.24
C THR A 53 -7.50 -11.38 -11.93
N GLY A 54 -6.81 -11.37 -10.79
CA GLY A 54 -7.44 -11.27 -9.48
C GLY A 54 -8.26 -9.98 -9.31
N HIS A 55 -7.71 -8.83 -9.73
CA HIS A 55 -8.44 -7.56 -9.69
C HIS A 55 -9.66 -7.54 -10.63
N ILE A 56 -9.58 -8.20 -11.78
CA ILE A 56 -10.72 -8.35 -12.69
C ILE A 56 -11.82 -9.17 -12.01
N PHE A 57 -11.50 -10.30 -11.38
CA PHE A 57 -12.50 -11.09 -10.66
C PHE A 57 -13.12 -10.34 -9.48
N ILE A 58 -12.33 -9.53 -8.76
CA ILE A 58 -12.86 -8.65 -7.72
C ILE A 58 -13.85 -7.65 -8.31
N ALA A 59 -13.51 -6.98 -9.41
CA ALA A 59 -14.40 -6.03 -10.07
C ALA A 59 -15.70 -6.71 -10.53
N LEU A 60 -15.61 -7.86 -11.22
CA LEU A 60 -16.77 -8.61 -11.67
C LEU A 60 -17.66 -9.06 -10.51
N ARG A 61 -17.08 -9.44 -9.37
CA ARG A 61 -17.86 -9.81 -8.18
C ARG A 61 -18.56 -8.60 -7.58
N LEU A 62 -17.86 -7.48 -7.46
CA LEU A 62 -18.40 -6.25 -6.89
C LEU A 62 -19.49 -5.62 -7.80
N ASP A 63 -19.41 -5.85 -9.11
CA ASP A 63 -20.43 -5.50 -10.10
C ASP A 63 -21.55 -6.56 -10.22
N GLU A 64 -21.55 -7.57 -9.34
CA GLU A 64 -22.56 -8.64 -9.28
C GLU A 64 -22.68 -9.50 -10.56
N HIS A 65 -21.66 -9.49 -11.43
CA HIS A 65 -21.61 -10.32 -12.64
C HIS A 65 -21.30 -11.79 -12.36
N ILE A 66 -20.64 -12.07 -11.22
CA ILE A 66 -20.34 -13.43 -10.76
C ILE A 66 -20.73 -13.57 -9.28
N ASP A 67 -21.13 -14.77 -8.88
CA ASP A 67 -21.61 -15.09 -7.53
C ASP A 67 -20.66 -15.95 -6.68
N TRP A 68 -19.44 -16.15 -7.19
CA TRP A 68 -18.44 -17.02 -6.58
C TRP A 68 -18.06 -16.58 -5.15
N LYS A 69 -17.55 -17.54 -4.38
CA LYS A 69 -16.97 -17.31 -3.06
C LYS A 69 -15.71 -16.45 -3.16
N TRP A 70 -15.51 -15.53 -2.21
CA TRP A 70 -14.36 -14.62 -2.15
C TRP A 70 -13.03 -15.37 -2.09
N SER A 71 -13.00 -16.52 -1.40
CA SER A 71 -11.82 -17.38 -1.34
C SER A 71 -11.38 -17.89 -2.73
N ILE A 72 -12.34 -18.14 -3.64
CA ILE A 72 -12.07 -18.55 -5.02
C ILE A 72 -11.64 -17.34 -5.86
N ILE A 73 -12.31 -16.20 -5.69
CA ILE A 73 -11.99 -14.95 -6.40
C ILE A 73 -10.56 -14.49 -6.12
N PHE A 74 -10.07 -14.68 -4.91
CA PHE A 74 -8.71 -14.32 -4.52
C PHE A 74 -7.64 -15.34 -4.92
N LEU A 75 -8.00 -16.49 -5.49
CA LEU A 75 -7.05 -17.55 -5.85
C LEU A 75 -5.94 -17.07 -6.81
N PRO A 76 -6.20 -16.25 -7.85
CA PRO A 76 -5.13 -15.69 -8.66
C PRO A 76 -4.17 -14.80 -7.87
N LEU A 77 -4.67 -14.00 -6.92
CA LEU A 77 -3.81 -13.17 -6.06
C LEU A 77 -2.90 -14.02 -5.17
N TYR A 78 -3.46 -15.11 -4.61
CA TYR A 78 -2.70 -16.08 -3.82
C TYR A 78 -1.61 -16.76 -4.64
N GLN A 79 -1.94 -17.24 -5.84
CA GLN A 79 -0.98 -17.86 -6.76
C GLN A 79 0.13 -16.89 -7.16
N GLY A 80 -0.22 -15.63 -7.45
CA GLY A 80 0.76 -14.60 -7.77
C GLY A 80 1.78 -14.36 -6.65
N CYS A 81 1.34 -14.47 -5.38
CA CYS A 81 2.22 -14.34 -4.22
C CYS A 81 3.14 -15.55 -4.02
N ILE A 82 2.70 -16.78 -4.35
CA ILE A 82 3.53 -17.98 -4.16
C ILE A 82 4.68 -18.06 -5.16
N LEU A 83 4.49 -17.53 -6.38
CA LEU A 83 5.50 -17.60 -7.44
C LEU A 83 6.81 -16.90 -7.05
N ASP A 84 6.74 -15.92 -6.14
CA ASP A 84 7.89 -15.27 -5.55
C ASP A 84 8.05 -15.81 -4.12
N ILE A 85 9.06 -16.65 -3.88
CA ILE A 85 9.28 -17.34 -2.60
C ILE A 85 9.97 -16.36 -1.64
N SER A 86 9.26 -15.33 -1.21
CA SER A 86 9.73 -14.34 -0.26
C SER A 86 8.86 -14.34 1.00
N LEU A 87 9.43 -13.93 2.15
CA LEU A 87 8.65 -13.79 3.37
C LEU A 87 7.52 -12.76 3.21
N GLN A 88 7.79 -11.68 2.47
CA GLN A 88 6.83 -10.60 2.25
C GLN A 88 5.61 -11.07 1.44
N THR A 89 5.84 -11.87 0.42
CA THR A 89 4.79 -12.41 -0.45
C THR A 89 3.99 -13.48 0.28
N PHE A 90 4.64 -14.30 1.13
CA PHE A 90 3.94 -15.22 2.01
C PHE A 90 2.97 -14.50 2.97
N VAL A 91 3.40 -13.41 3.60
CA VAL A 91 2.52 -12.61 4.47
C VAL A 91 1.35 -12.02 3.68
N SER A 92 1.60 -11.53 2.46
CA SER A 92 0.56 -10.98 1.57
C SER A 92 -0.45 -12.07 1.13
N ALA A 93 0.03 -13.29 0.89
CA ALA A 93 -0.81 -14.44 0.58
C ALA A 93 -1.71 -14.80 1.77
N LEU A 94 -1.15 -14.85 2.99
CA LEU A 94 -1.90 -15.12 4.21
C LEU A 94 -2.96 -14.04 4.48
N GLN A 95 -2.61 -12.76 4.29
CA GLN A 95 -3.54 -11.64 4.41
C GLN A 95 -4.73 -11.80 3.46
N THR A 96 -4.45 -12.15 2.20
CA THR A 96 -5.46 -12.33 1.17
C THR A 96 -6.37 -13.53 1.49
N LEU A 97 -5.79 -14.62 2.00
CA LEU A 97 -6.54 -15.80 2.44
C LEU A 97 -7.50 -15.46 3.60
N PHE A 98 -7.01 -14.79 4.64
CA PHE A 98 -7.84 -14.40 5.78
C PHE A 98 -8.95 -13.45 5.36
N LEU A 99 -8.67 -12.52 4.44
CA LEU A 99 -9.68 -11.62 3.88
C LEU A 99 -10.77 -12.42 3.14
N GLY A 100 -10.40 -13.39 2.32
CA GLY A 100 -11.35 -14.25 1.60
C GLY A 100 -12.26 -15.04 2.54
N LEU A 101 -11.67 -15.71 3.54
CA LEU A 101 -12.41 -16.49 4.54
C LEU A 101 -13.36 -15.62 5.37
N LYS A 102 -12.94 -14.40 5.70
CA LYS A 102 -13.76 -13.43 6.43
C LYS A 102 -14.93 -12.94 5.59
N LEU A 103 -14.69 -12.58 4.33
CA LEU A 103 -15.72 -12.11 3.40
C LEU A 103 -16.72 -13.21 3.02
N ASP A 104 -16.29 -14.47 3.01
CA ASP A 104 -17.18 -15.64 2.84
C ASP A 104 -17.98 -16.00 4.09
N ALA A 105 -17.79 -15.28 5.20
CA ALA A 105 -18.38 -15.56 6.50
C ALA A 105 -18.09 -16.98 7.04
N ILE A 106 -17.01 -17.61 6.55
CA ILE A 106 -16.52 -18.90 7.07
C ILE A 106 -15.88 -18.69 8.45
N VAL A 107 -15.28 -17.52 8.66
CA VAL A 107 -14.57 -17.16 9.87
C VAL A 107 -15.18 -15.93 10.51
N HIS A 108 -15.50 -16.00 11.81
CA HIS A 108 -16.16 -14.93 12.56
C HIS A 108 -15.20 -14.01 13.34
N TRP A 109 -13.90 -14.04 13.05
CA TRP A 109 -12.90 -13.21 13.73
C TRP A 109 -13.15 -11.70 13.55
N SER A 110 -12.68 -10.88 14.50
CA SER A 110 -12.71 -9.43 14.35
C SER A 110 -11.78 -8.97 13.22
N TRP A 111 -12.05 -7.78 12.66
CA TRP A 111 -11.22 -7.21 11.60
C TRP A 111 -9.74 -7.08 11.97
N PRO A 112 -9.35 -6.65 13.19
CA PRO A 112 -7.96 -6.65 13.61
C PRO A 112 -7.27 -8.00 13.47
N VAL A 113 -7.96 -9.10 13.82
CA VAL A 113 -7.40 -10.46 13.76
C VAL A 113 -7.16 -10.89 12.32
N VAL A 114 -8.11 -10.63 11.42
CA VAL A 114 -7.98 -10.89 9.97
C VAL A 114 -6.81 -10.12 9.36
N LEU A 115 -6.48 -8.98 9.96
CA LEU A 115 -5.50 -8.01 9.50
C LEU A 115 -4.11 -8.15 10.16
N ILE A 116 -3.95 -9.09 11.10
CA ILE A 116 -2.68 -9.37 11.80
C ILE A 116 -1.48 -9.48 10.86
N PRO A 117 -1.53 -10.24 9.74
CA PRO A 117 -0.36 -10.39 8.87
C PRO A 117 0.18 -9.03 8.38
N THR A 118 -0.70 -8.12 7.98
CA THR A 118 -0.30 -6.76 7.56
C THR A 118 0.11 -5.89 8.73
N ILE A 119 -0.58 -5.98 9.88
CA ILE A 119 -0.23 -5.23 11.10
C ILE A 119 1.19 -5.59 11.55
N ILE A 120 1.58 -6.87 11.52
CA ILE A 120 2.91 -7.32 11.92
C ILE A 120 3.98 -6.71 11.01
N VAL A 121 3.78 -6.75 9.69
CA VAL A 121 4.78 -6.23 8.75
C VAL A 121 4.88 -4.70 8.84
N VAL A 122 3.75 -4.00 8.74
CA VAL A 122 3.74 -2.53 8.75
C VAL A 122 4.17 -2.00 10.13
N GLY A 123 3.65 -2.59 11.20
CA GLY A 123 3.99 -2.23 12.58
C GLY A 123 5.45 -2.55 12.91
N GLY A 124 5.96 -3.71 12.48
CA GLY A 124 7.36 -4.10 12.66
C GLY A 124 8.33 -3.16 11.93
N VAL A 125 8.08 -2.87 10.65
CA VAL A 125 8.90 -1.92 9.88
C VAL A 125 8.83 -0.53 10.50
N SER A 126 7.66 -0.09 10.95
CA SER A 126 7.48 1.20 11.60
C SER A 126 8.24 1.30 12.92
N ALA A 127 8.19 0.26 13.76
CA ALA A 127 8.92 0.21 15.02
C ALA A 127 10.43 0.25 14.81
N LEU A 128 10.94 -0.52 13.85
CA LEU A 128 12.37 -0.53 13.50
C LEU A 128 12.83 0.84 13.00
N LEU A 129 12.01 1.53 12.19
CA LEU A 129 12.33 2.87 11.70
C LEU A 129 12.46 3.87 12.86
N VAL A 130 11.52 3.85 13.81
CA VAL A 130 11.55 4.75 14.98
C VAL A 130 12.74 4.44 15.88
N VAL A 131 12.97 3.16 16.20
CA VAL A 131 14.11 2.74 17.04
C VAL A 131 15.44 3.12 16.36
N GLY A 132 15.58 2.87 15.06
CA GLY A 132 16.76 3.27 14.30
C GLY A 132 16.99 4.78 14.34
N SER A 133 15.91 5.56 14.26
CA SER A 133 15.97 7.03 14.33
C SER A 133 16.35 7.53 15.73
N VAL A 134 15.84 6.89 16.79
CA VAL A 134 16.23 7.17 18.18
C VAL A 134 17.72 6.86 18.39
N VAL A 135 18.19 5.69 17.96
CA VAL A 135 19.61 5.32 18.09
C VAL A 135 20.51 6.27 17.30
N ALA A 136 20.13 6.63 16.07
CA ALA A 136 20.86 7.62 15.28
C ALA A 136 20.86 9.01 15.93
N SER A 137 19.77 9.40 16.61
CA SER A 137 19.70 10.69 17.30
C SER A 137 20.68 10.81 18.46
N MET A 138 21.11 9.69 19.05
CA MET A 138 22.09 9.65 20.13
C MET A 138 23.54 9.81 19.63
N THR A 139 23.81 9.57 18.35
CA THR A 139 25.17 9.59 17.78
C THR A 139 25.47 10.86 16.97
N ILE A 140 24.43 11.58 16.54
CA ILE A 140 24.51 12.78 15.70
C ILE A 140 24.27 14.04 16.56
N HIS A 141 24.59 15.23 16.04
CA HIS A 141 24.10 16.49 16.59
C HIS A 141 22.60 16.44 16.94
N ILE A 142 22.25 16.84 18.16
CA ILE A 142 20.90 16.76 18.75
C ILE A 142 19.81 17.27 17.80
N LEU A 143 20.04 18.40 17.12
CA LEU A 143 19.08 18.99 16.19
C LEU A 143 18.75 18.05 15.01
N LEU A 144 19.75 17.42 14.41
CA LEU A 144 19.55 16.50 13.27
C LEU A 144 18.90 15.19 13.75
N GLY A 145 19.24 14.74 14.96
CA GLY A 145 18.60 13.61 15.61
C GLY A 145 17.11 13.82 15.86
N LEU A 146 16.72 14.99 16.39
CA LEU A 146 15.32 15.35 16.60
C LEU A 146 14.54 15.44 15.28
N LEU A 147 15.14 16.03 14.24
CA LEU A 147 14.53 16.09 12.91
C LEU A 147 14.31 14.69 12.32
N ALA A 148 15.28 13.79 12.45
CA ALA A 148 15.16 12.40 12.02
C ALA A 148 14.03 11.67 12.77
N LEU A 149 13.93 11.86 14.08
CA LEU A 149 12.87 11.28 14.90
C LEU A 149 11.48 11.78 14.48
N VAL A 150 11.31 13.10 14.36
CA VAL A 150 10.03 13.69 13.91
C VAL A 150 9.68 13.19 12.51
N GLY A 151 10.64 13.22 11.58
CA GLY A 151 10.45 12.73 10.21
C GLY A 151 10.04 11.26 10.16
N SER A 152 10.71 10.40 10.93
CA SER A 152 10.39 8.97 11.00
C SER A 152 8.99 8.73 11.57
N THR A 153 8.59 9.49 12.60
CA THR A 153 7.28 9.34 13.24
C THR A 153 6.16 9.81 12.32
N MET A 154 6.37 10.91 11.59
CA MET A 154 5.45 11.37 10.55
C MET A 154 5.34 10.36 9.41
N LEU A 155 6.44 9.72 9.00
CA LEU A 155 6.43 8.67 7.99
C LEU A 155 5.64 7.43 8.44
N VAL A 156 5.81 7.02 9.70
CA VAL A 156 4.99 5.94 10.30
C VAL A 156 3.52 6.31 10.28
N GLY A 157 3.16 7.52 10.72
CA GLY A 157 1.78 8.01 10.67
C GLY A 157 1.22 8.04 9.24
N LEU A 158 2.04 8.40 8.26
CA LEU A 158 1.65 8.39 6.85
C LEU A 158 1.40 6.98 6.30
N CYS A 159 2.26 6.02 6.65
CA CYS A 159 2.13 4.64 6.16
C CYS A 159 1.03 3.86 6.89
N PHE A 160 0.90 4.06 8.20
CA PHE A 160 0.02 3.27 9.06
C PHE A 160 -1.34 3.95 9.31
N GLY A 161 -1.42 5.27 9.19
CA GLY A 161 -2.65 6.05 9.41
C GLY A 161 -3.84 5.59 8.59
N PRO A 162 -3.74 5.44 7.25
CA PRO A 162 -4.86 4.98 6.42
C PRO A 162 -5.34 3.59 6.83
N TYR A 163 -4.42 2.74 7.27
CA TYR A 163 -4.70 1.39 7.68
C TYR A 163 -5.51 1.34 8.99
N LEU A 164 -5.08 2.12 10.00
CA LEU A 164 -5.80 2.26 11.25
C LEU A 164 -7.20 2.86 11.02
N LEU A 165 -7.31 3.88 10.18
CA LEU A 165 -8.60 4.47 9.84
C LEU A 165 -9.48 3.49 9.05
N ALA A 166 -8.91 2.66 8.16
CA ALA A 166 -9.69 1.63 7.48
C ALA A 166 -10.21 0.57 8.48
N LEU A 167 -9.38 0.17 9.45
CA LEU A 167 -9.75 -0.77 10.50
C LEU A 167 -10.85 -0.21 11.41
N LEU A 168 -10.73 1.04 11.86
CA LEU A 168 -11.76 1.72 12.66
C LEU A 168 -13.09 1.81 11.90
N ARG A 169 -13.02 2.06 10.59
CA ARG A 169 -14.21 2.09 9.72
C ARG A 169 -14.87 0.72 9.57
N LEU A 170 -14.08 -0.33 9.49
CA LEU A 170 -14.58 -1.70 9.35
C LEU A 170 -15.18 -2.27 10.64
N GLU A 171 -14.74 -1.80 11.81
CA GLU A 171 -15.14 -2.36 13.11
C GLU A 171 -16.21 -1.56 13.84
N THR A 172 -16.10 -0.23 13.88
CA THR A 172 -16.89 0.58 14.84
C THR A 172 -17.57 1.82 14.24
N TYR A 173 -16.96 2.48 13.25
CA TYR A 173 -17.43 3.79 12.79
C TYR A 173 -17.84 3.81 11.32
N SER A 174 -19.02 4.36 11.02
CA SER A 174 -19.41 4.68 9.64
C SER A 174 -19.05 6.13 9.34
N TYR A 175 -17.96 6.35 8.61
CA TYR A 175 -17.65 7.64 8.01
C TYR A 175 -17.25 7.49 6.53
N PRO A 176 -17.34 8.56 5.73
CA PRO A 176 -16.92 8.54 4.33
C PRO A 176 -15.47 8.06 4.15
N ALA A 177 -15.26 7.11 3.24
CA ALA A 177 -13.94 6.60 2.85
C ALA A 177 -13.00 7.72 2.37
N ILE A 178 -13.55 8.82 1.82
CA ILE A 178 -12.75 9.97 1.41
C ILE A 178 -11.95 10.60 2.56
N TYR A 179 -12.44 10.51 3.82
CA TYR A 179 -11.72 11.00 4.99
C TYR A 179 -10.47 10.17 5.34
N ILE A 180 -10.36 8.96 4.79
CA ILE A 180 -9.14 8.15 4.89
C ILE A 180 -8.15 8.55 3.79
N VAL A 181 -8.65 8.65 2.56
CA VAL A 181 -7.80 8.82 1.37
C VAL A 181 -7.25 10.23 1.24
N LEU A 182 -8.06 11.25 1.52
CA LEU A 182 -7.67 12.65 1.26
C LEU A 182 -6.51 13.13 2.14
N PRO A 183 -6.51 12.95 3.47
CA PRO A 183 -5.37 13.35 4.31
C PRO A 183 -4.10 12.62 3.90
N TRP A 184 -4.22 11.33 3.55
CA TRP A 184 -3.09 10.54 3.10
C TRP A 184 -2.46 11.08 1.82
N LEU A 185 -3.29 11.42 0.82
CA LEU A 185 -2.80 11.99 -0.44
C LEU A 185 -2.14 13.36 -0.24
N ILE A 186 -2.69 14.20 0.64
CA ILE A 186 -2.08 15.50 0.97
C ILE A 186 -0.71 15.29 1.60
N LEU A 187 -0.62 14.43 2.61
CA LEU A 187 0.65 14.15 3.29
C LEU A 187 1.68 13.49 2.36
N PHE A 188 1.25 12.55 1.52
CA PHE A 188 2.12 11.93 0.51
C PHE A 188 2.62 12.96 -0.51
N GLY A 189 1.74 13.82 -1.01
CA GLY A 189 2.10 14.92 -1.91
C GLY A 189 3.11 15.88 -1.30
N LEU A 190 2.90 16.29 -0.04
CA LEU A 190 3.85 17.13 0.69
C LEU A 190 5.20 16.43 0.87
N ALA A 191 5.22 15.14 1.22
CA ALA A 191 6.46 14.37 1.35
C ALA A 191 7.24 14.33 0.04
N VAL A 192 6.56 14.10 -1.09
CA VAL A 192 7.18 14.12 -2.43
C VAL A 192 7.76 15.51 -2.74
N VAL A 193 7.02 16.59 -2.47
CA VAL A 193 7.52 17.96 -2.68
C VAL A 193 8.79 18.23 -1.86
N VAL A 194 8.81 17.84 -0.58
CA VAL A 194 10.00 18.00 0.28
C VAL A 194 11.21 17.24 -0.28
N VAL A 195 11.01 16.00 -0.74
CA VAL A 195 12.08 15.20 -1.36
C VAL A 195 12.58 15.85 -2.65
N LEU A 196 11.68 16.36 -3.50
CA LEU A 196 12.05 17.04 -4.74
C LEU A 196 12.84 18.34 -4.48
N LEU A 197 12.43 19.12 -3.47
CA LEU A 197 13.16 20.33 -3.07
C LEU A 197 14.55 20.00 -2.51
N SER A 198 14.65 18.97 -1.67
CA SER A 198 15.92 18.50 -1.10
C SER A 198 16.91 18.03 -2.18
N THR A 199 16.44 17.25 -3.16
CA THR A 199 17.30 16.77 -4.27
C THR A 199 17.72 17.87 -5.25
N ASN A 200 16.93 18.94 -5.38
CA ASN A 200 17.29 20.09 -6.21
C ASN A 200 18.43 20.89 -5.57
N ASP A 201 18.41 21.06 -4.26
CA ASP A 201 19.44 21.80 -3.53
C ASP A 201 20.79 21.07 -3.53
N GLN A 202 20.76 19.74 -3.37
CA GLN A 202 21.95 18.88 -3.51
C GLN A 202 22.60 19.00 -4.90
N ARG A 203 21.79 19.08 -5.97
CA ARG A 203 22.30 19.26 -7.35
C ARG A 203 22.96 20.62 -7.59
N LYS A 204 22.53 21.67 -6.88
CA LYS A 204 23.13 23.01 -6.98
C LYS A 204 24.43 23.15 -6.18
N CYS A 205 24.56 22.43 -5.06
CA CYS A 205 25.76 22.45 -4.22
C CYS A 205 26.91 21.61 -4.80
N LEU A 206 26.62 20.51 -5.52
CA LEU A 206 27.64 19.63 -6.11
C LEU A 206 28.69 20.33 -7.01
N PRO A 207 28.32 21.22 -7.95
CA PRO A 207 29.30 21.92 -8.79
C PRO A 207 30.11 22.99 -8.04
N LEU A 208 29.61 23.53 -6.92
CA LEU A 208 30.32 24.48 -6.08
C LEU A 208 31.44 23.78 -5.28
N ILE A 209 31.17 22.60 -4.76
CA ILE A 209 32.15 21.79 -4.03
C ILE A 209 33.25 21.29 -4.98
N ARG A 210 32.91 20.88 -6.21
CA ARG A 210 33.89 20.46 -7.24
C ARG A 210 34.82 21.56 -7.74
N ARG A 211 34.47 22.84 -7.53
CA ARG A 211 35.35 23.98 -7.84
C ARG A 211 36.24 24.39 -6.67
N LEU A 212 35.99 23.85 -5.48
CA LEU A 212 36.74 24.13 -4.25
C LEU A 212 37.68 22.97 -3.85
N SER A 213 37.63 21.84 -4.56
CA SER A 213 38.57 20.71 -4.48
C SER A 213 39.53 20.71 -5.67
#